data_AF-A0AA95MN46-F1
#
_entry.id   AF-A0AA95MN46-F1
#
_cell.length_a   1.000
_cell.length_b   1.000
_cell.length_c   1.000
_cell.angle_alpha   90.00
_cell.angle_beta   90.00
_cell.angle_gamma   90.00
#
_symmetry.space_group_name_H-M   'P 1'
#
loop_
_entity.id
_entity.type
_entity.pdbx_description
1 polymer ?
#
loop_
_entity_poly.entity_id
_entity_poly.type
_entity_poly.pdbx_seq_one_letter_code
_entity_poly.pdbx_strand_id
1 'polypeptide(L)' 'MGIGLNTLLSTIEKTRLEMIHLADLYGYSNSKVVQCSQKLDSLLNVYYKKNENHLS' A
#
# COMPACT_ATOMS: atom_id res chain seq x y z
N MET A 1 14.33 14.71 7.97
CA MET A 1 13.17 14.51 7.08
C MET A 1 12.42 13.21 7.45
N GLY A 2 11.66 13.18 8.57
CA GLY A 2 11.02 11.93 9.06
C GLY A 2 9.51 11.81 8.84
N ILE A 3 8.82 12.94 8.64
CA ILE A 3 7.34 12.98 8.69
C ILE A 3 6.71 12.32 7.44
N GLY A 4 7.27 12.55 6.25
CA GLY A 4 6.69 12.04 4.99
C GLY A 4 6.79 10.52 4.82
N LEU A 5 7.86 9.89 5.35
CA LEU A 5 8.04 8.43 5.27
C LEU A 5 7.11 7.70 6.25
N ASN A 6 6.97 8.22 7.47
CA ASN A 6 6.07 7.64 8.47
C ASN A 6 4.60 7.70 8.02
N THR A 7 4.18 8.81 7.39
CA THR A 7 2.85 8.91 6.79
C THR A 7 2.64 7.88 5.68
N LEU A 8 3.62 7.74 4.78
CA LEU A 8 3.55 6.75 3.69
C LEU A 8 3.44 5.31 4.22
N LEU A 9 4.28 4.94 5.19
CA LEU A 9 4.24 3.63 5.84
C LEU A 9 2.89 3.38 6.54
N SER A 10 2.34 4.38 7.23
CA SER A 10 1.01 4.28 7.83
C SER A 10 -0.09 4.07 6.79
N THR A 11 -0.02 4.75 5.64
CA THR A 11 -0.99 4.58 4.54
C THR A 11 -0.88 3.20 3.88
N ILE A 12 0.34 2.68 3.71
CA ILE A 12 0.59 1.31 3.23
C ILE A 12 -0.08 0.30 4.16
N GLU A 13 0.19 0.40 5.47
CA GLU A 13 -0.35 -0.58 6.43
C GLU A 13 -1.87 -0.51 6.53
N LYS A 14 -2.46 0.69 6.53
CA LYS A 14 -3.92 0.85 6.50
C LYS A 14 -4.54 0.21 5.26
N THR A 15 -3.94 0.42 4.09
CA THR A 15 -4.43 -0.14 2.82
C THR A 15 -4.28 -1.66 2.79
N ARG A 16 -3.20 -2.20 3.38
CA ARG A 16 -2.99 -3.64 3.53
C ARG A 16 -4.06 -4.29 4.40
N LEU A 17 -4.38 -3.69 5.55
CA LEU A 17 -5.44 -4.19 6.44
C LEU A 17 -6.82 -4.13 5.78
N GLU A 18 -7.13 -3.05 5.05
CA GLU A 18 -8.38 -2.91 4.29
C GLU A 18 -8.51 -3.99 3.22
N MET A 19 -7.43 -4.26 2.46
CA MET A 19 -7.41 -5.32 1.45
C MET A 19 -7.68 -6.70 2.07
N ILE A 20 -7.02 -7.03 3.18
CA ILE A 20 -7.18 -8.31 3.88
C ILE A 20 -8.63 -8.46 4.37
N HIS A 21 -9.19 -7.41 4.98
CA HIS A 21 -10.57 -7.43 5.47
C HIS A 21 -11.58 -7.63 4.33
N LEU A 22 -11.40 -6.93 3.20
CA LEU A 22 -12.27 -7.08 2.04
C LEU A 22 -12.10 -8.44 1.35
N ALA A 23 -10.88 -8.99 1.34
CA ALA A 23 -10.60 -10.31 0.78
C ALA A 23 -11.26 -11.43 1.60
N ASP A 24 -11.25 -11.30 2.93
CA ASP A 24 -11.95 -12.21 3.84
C ASP A 24 -13.48 -12.18 3.62
N LEU A 25 -14.04 -10.97 3.42
CA LEU A 25 -15.48 -10.80 3.21
C LEU A 25 -15.98 -11.21 1.81
N TYR A 26 -15.21 -10.91 0.76
CA TYR A 26 -15.69 -10.97 -0.61
C TYR A 26 -14.85 -11.82 -1.56
N GLY A 27 -13.71 -12.33 -1.11
CA GLY A 27 -12.71 -13.02 -1.94
C GLY A 27 -11.84 -12.08 -2.76
N TYR A 28 -10.67 -12.55 -3.16
CA TYR A 28 -9.65 -11.75 -3.85
C TYR A 28 -10.07 -11.23 -5.23
N SER A 29 -11.00 -11.91 -5.90
CA SER A 29 -11.51 -11.49 -7.21
C SER A 29 -12.54 -10.36 -7.13
N ASN A 30 -12.96 -9.97 -5.92
CA ASN A 30 -13.89 -8.85 -5.77
C ASN A 30 -13.25 -7.54 -6.23
N SER A 31 -14.00 -6.73 -6.97
CA SER A 31 -13.51 -5.47 -7.54
C SER A 31 -13.00 -4.49 -6.48
N LYS A 32 -13.50 -4.55 -5.24
CA LYS A 32 -13.00 -3.73 -4.12
C LYS A 32 -11.63 -4.19 -3.66
N VAL A 33 -11.39 -5.50 -3.60
CA VAL A 33 -10.10 -6.08 -3.23
C VAL A 33 -9.05 -5.79 -4.29
N VAL A 34 -9.42 -5.90 -5.58
CA VAL A 34 -8.55 -5.54 -6.71
C VAL A 34 -8.18 -4.06 -6.70
N GLN A 35 -9.13 -3.16 -6.39
CA GLN A 35 -8.82 -1.73 -6.25
C GLN A 35 -7.88 -1.47 -5.08
N CYS A 36 -8.09 -2.14 -3.93
CA CYS A 36 -7.18 -2.05 -2.80
C CYS A 36 -5.79 -2.58 -3.14
N SER A 37 -5.66 -3.67 -3.89
CA SER A 37 -4.35 -4.19 -4.29
C SER A 37 -3.61 -3.23 -5.22
N GLN A 38 -4.29 -2.65 -6.21
CA GLN A 38 -3.71 -1.63 -7.10
C GLN A 38 -3.24 -0.38 -6.36
N LYS A 39 -4.03 0.06 -5.36
CA LYS A 39 -3.65 1.18 -4.48
C LYS A 39 -2.45 0.82 -3.62
N LEU A 40 -2.40 -0.39 -3.06
CA LEU A 40 -1.27 -0.87 -2.27
C LEU A 40 0.01 -0.91 -3.10
N ASP A 41 -0.05 -1.46 -4.32
CA ASP A 41 1.07 -1.50 -5.26
C ASP A 41 1.59 -0.09 -5.58
N SER A 42 0.68 0.86 -5.81
CA SER A 42 1.05 2.26 -6.08
C SER A 42 1.80 2.89 -4.89
N LEU A 43 1.36 2.64 -3.65
CA LEU A 43 2.01 3.14 -2.44
C LEU A 43 3.38 2.48 -2.22
N LEU A 44 3.48 1.17 -2.44
CA LEU A 44 4.74 0.43 -2.36
C LEU A 44 5.74 0.94 -3.40
N ASN A 45 5.30 1.22 -4.63
CA ASN A 45 6.15 1.82 -5.66
C ASN A 45 6.68 3.20 -5.25
N VAL A 46 5.87 4.04 -4.61
CA VAL A 46 6.33 5.33 -4.06
C VAL A 46 7.35 5.12 -2.96
N TYR A 47 7.14 4.13 -2.08
CA TYR A 47 8.09 3.77 -1.03
C TYR A 47 9.42 3.30 -1.61
N TYR A 48 9.39 2.37 -2.57
CA TYR A 48 10.60 1.86 -3.21
C TYR A 48 11.36 2.97 -3.93
N LYS A 49 10.68 3.83 -4.71
CA LYS A 49 11.33 5.00 -5.34
C LYS A 49 11.99 5.94 -4.33
N LYS A 50 11.37 6.16 -3.16
CA LYS A 50 11.96 6.98 -2.10
C LYS A 50 13.19 6.34 -1.46
N ASN A 51 13.28 5.00 -1.45
CA ASN A 51 14.41 4.26 -0.89
C ASN A 51 15.51 3.97 -1.94
N GLU A 52 15.18 3.82 -3.22
CA GLU A 52 16.16 3.67 -4.32
C GLU A 52 17.01 4.93 -4.52
N ASN A 53 16.44 6.12 -4.33
CA ASN A 53 17.17 7.39 -4.39
C ASN A 53 18.20 7.61 -3.26
N HIS A 54 18.41 6.62 -2.37
CA HIS A 54 19.46 6.65 -1.34
C HIS A 54 20.65 5.72 -1.67
N LEU A 55 20.62 5.02 -2.83
CA LEU A 55 21.65 4.06 -3.24
C LEU A 55 22.38 4.42 -4.56
N SER A 56 22.15 5.61 -5.11
CA SER A 56 22.83 6.14 -6.30
C SER A 56 23.67 7.37 -5.97
#